data_AF-A0A5E4KWD5-F1
#
_entry.id   AF-A0A5E4KWD5-F1
#
_cell.length_a   1.000
_cell.length_b   1.000
_cell.length_c   1.000
_cell.angle_alpha   90.00
_cell.angle_beta   90.00
_cell.angle_gamma   90.00
#
_symmetry.space_group_name_H-M   'P 1'
#
loop_
_entity.id
_entity.type
_entity.pdbx_description
1 polymer ?
#
loop_
_entity_poly.entity_id
_entity_poly.type
_entity_poly.pdbx_seq_one_letter_code
_entity_poly.pdbx_strand_id
1 'polypeptide(L)'
;MNETIDMVTISSKGQIVIPKKIMQMLRLREQDKLLVFSKGENILLKKVKPEIFEKSIRDILMPLREKAEARGLTEEDVETEIKAHRARKGKRC
;
A
#
# COMPACT_ATOMS: atom_id res chain seq x y z
N MET A 1 19.79 -15.65 18.21
CA MET A 1 18.33 -15.65 17.93
C MET A 1 17.68 -15.15 19.20
N ASN A 2 17.02 -13.99 19.15
CA ASN A 2 16.45 -13.39 20.35
C ASN A 2 14.93 -13.55 20.25
N GLU A 3 14.40 -14.59 20.88
CA GLU A 3 12.98 -14.73 21.11
C GLU A 3 12.62 -13.99 22.41
N THR A 4 11.63 -13.11 22.32
CA THR A 4 11.11 -12.36 23.46
C THR A 4 9.61 -12.59 23.50
N ILE A 5 9.15 -13.18 24.60
CA ILE A 5 7.73 -13.41 24.87
C ILE A 5 7.33 -12.36 25.91
N ASP A 6 6.44 -11.46 25.52
CA ASP A 6 5.88 -10.43 26.38
C ASP A 6 4.35 -10.57 26.36
N MET A 7 3.72 -10.43 27.53
CA MET A 7 2.26 -10.38 27.65
C MET A 7 1.80 -8.93 27.55
N VAL A 8 0.82 -8.65 26.69
CA VAL A 8 0.26 -7.31 26.50
C VAL A 8 -1.24 -7.34 26.71
N THR A 9 -1.77 -6.32 27.38
CA THR A 9 -3.20 -6.17 27.60
C THR A 9 -3.80 -5.28 26.51
N ILE A 10 -4.99 -5.65 26.04
CA ILE A 10 -5.76 -4.84 25.09
C ILE A 10 -6.39 -3.66 25.86
N SER A 11 -6.23 -2.44 25.34
CA SER A 11 -6.86 -1.26 25.92
C SER A 11 -8.39 -1.28 25.71
N SER A 12 -9.13 -0.44 26.42
CA SER A 12 -10.58 -0.30 26.27
C SER A 12 -11.04 0.03 24.85
N LYS A 13 -10.16 0.58 24.01
CA LYS A 13 -10.42 0.90 22.60
C LYS A 13 -9.95 -0.17 21.62
N GLY A 14 -9.55 -1.34 22.11
CA GLY A 14 -9.02 -2.42 21.28
C GLY A 14 -7.58 -2.19 20.80
N GLN A 15 -6.83 -1.28 21.43
CA GLN A 15 -5.44 -1.00 21.04
C GLN A 15 -4.49 -1.93 21.81
N ILE A 16 -3.47 -2.43 21.14
CA ILE A 16 -2.35 -3.16 21.76
C ILE A 16 -1.12 -2.26 21.82
N VAL A 17 -0.42 -2.28 22.95
CA VAL A 17 0.86 -1.58 23.10
C VAL A 17 1.98 -2.54 22.73
N ILE A 18 2.81 -2.17 21.75
CA ILE A 18 4.00 -2.96 21.40
C ILE A 18 5.14 -2.57 22.36
N PRO A 19 5.72 -3.51 23.12
CA PRO A 19 6.84 -3.23 24.01
C PRO A 19 8.02 -2.59 23.27
N LYS A 20 8.69 -1.64 23.95
CA LYS A 20 9.82 -0.87 23.39
C LYS A 20 10.92 -1.77 22.82
N LYS A 21 11.17 -2.92 23.45
CA LYS A 21 12.16 -3.91 23.02
C LYS A 21 11.84 -4.46 21.62
N ILE A 22 10.58 -4.84 21.38
CA ILE A 22 10.10 -5.33 20.08
C ILE A 22 10.16 -4.21 19.03
N MET A 23 9.77 -2.98 19.39
CA MET A 23 9.88 -1.83 18.49
C MET A 23 11.32 -1.61 18.02
N GLN A 24 12.30 -1.66 18.92
CA GLN A 24 13.72 -1.49 18.59
C GLN A 24 14.24 -2.64 17.72
N MET A 25 13.90 -3.88 18.06
CA MET A 25 14.30 -5.07 17.29
C MET A 25 13.77 -5.04 15.85
N LEU A 26 12.50 -4.68 15.68
CA LEU A 26 11.85 -4.58 14.36
C LEU A 26 12.06 -3.22 13.67
N ARG A 27 12.82 -2.31 14.31
CA ARG A 27 13.05 -0.93 13.86
C ARG A 27 11.75 -0.23 13.46
N LEU A 28 10.69 -0.43 14.23
CA LEU A 28 9.39 0.20 14.00
C LEU A 28 9.46 1.67 14.43
N ARG A 29 8.96 2.55 13.57
CA ARG A 29 8.87 3.98 13.83
C ARG A 29 7.41 4.42 13.80
N GLU A 30 7.13 5.59 14.37
CA GLU A 30 5.85 6.24 14.18
C GLU A 30 5.55 6.36 12.68
N GLN A 31 4.28 6.16 12.30
CA GLN A 31 3.80 6.11 10.90
C GLN A 31 4.22 4.88 10.08
N ASP A 32 5.00 3.93 10.61
CA ASP A 32 5.23 2.66 9.91
C ASP A 32 3.91 1.88 9.79
N LYS A 33 3.55 1.47 8.57
CA LYS A 33 2.36 0.65 8.31
C LYS A 33 2.68 -0.83 8.57
N LEU A 34 1.82 -1.46 9.36
CA LEU A 34 1.82 -2.89 9.60
C LEU A 34 0.66 -3.53 8.86
N LEU A 35 0.92 -4.70 8.29
CA LEU A 35 -0.11 -5.53 7.70
C LEU A 35 -0.52 -6.58 8.75
N VAL A 36 -1.83 -6.66 8.98
CA VAL A 36 -2.44 -7.57 9.94
C VAL A 36 -3.06 -8.73 9.17
N PHE A 37 -2.61 -9.95 9.45
CA PHE A 37 -3.23 -11.17 8.97
C PHE A 37 -3.82 -11.94 10.15
N SER A 38 -5.11 -12.28 10.07
CA SER A 38 -5.74 -13.20 11.02
C SER A 38 -5.92 -14.57 10.38
N LYS A 39 -5.57 -15.63 11.13
CA LYS A 39 -5.85 -17.02 10.74
C LYS A 39 -6.25 -17.81 11.98
N GLY A 40 -7.53 -18.14 12.09
CA GLY A 40 -8.10 -18.73 13.30
C GLY A 40 -7.95 -17.79 14.48
N GLU A 41 -7.31 -18.26 15.55
CA GLU A 41 -7.04 -17.50 16.78
C GLU A 41 -5.72 -16.71 16.73
N ASN A 42 -4.94 -16.87 15.65
CA ASN A 42 -3.64 -16.23 15.53
C ASN A 42 -3.72 -14.93 14.74
N ILE A 43 -3.01 -13.91 15.23
CA ILE A 43 -2.79 -12.65 14.52
C ILE A 43 -1.30 -12.54 14.21
N LEU A 44 -0.98 -12.34 12.94
CA LEU A 44 0.36 -12.06 12.45
C LEU A 44 0.46 -10.60 12.03
N LEU A 45 1.44 -9.89 12.57
CA LEU A 45 1.77 -8.52 12.22
C LEU A 45 3.06 -8.51 11.39
N LYS A 46 3.00 -7.99 10.16
CA LYS A 46 4.17 -7.87 9.29
C LYS A 46 4.44 -6.43 8.92
N LYS A 47 5.68 -5.97 9.10
CA LYS A 47 6.11 -4.65 8.65
C LYS A 47 6.06 -4.57 7.13
N VAL A 48 5.35 -3.58 6.60
CA VAL A 48 5.35 -3.29 5.16
C VAL A 48 6.41 -2.24 4.87
N LYS A 49 7.32 -2.54 3.95
CA LYS A 49 8.22 -1.52 3.40
C LYS A 49 7.48 -0.80 2.27
N PRO A 50 7.41 0.54 2.26
CA PRO A 50 6.79 1.27 1.15
C PRO A 50 7.45 0.96 -0.20
N GLU A 51 8.75 0.70 -0.20
CA GLU A 51 9.54 0.26 -1.35
C GLU A 51 8.97 -0.98 -2.07
N ILE A 52 8.33 -1.91 -1.35
CA ILE A 52 7.73 -3.12 -1.95
C ILE A 52 6.50 -2.74 -2.76
N PHE A 53 5.73 -1.77 -2.27
CA PHE A 53 4.53 -1.28 -2.95
C PHE A 53 4.90 -0.47 -4.19
N GLU A 54 5.91 0.40 -4.10
CA GLU A 54 6.44 1.15 -5.24
C GLU A 54 7.00 0.24 -6.34
N LYS A 55 7.75 -0.79 -5.97
CA LYS A 55 8.24 -1.80 -6.93
C LYS A 55 7.08 -2.54 -7.58
N SER A 56 6.13 -3.06 -6.79
CA SER A 56 4.98 -3.79 -7.33
C SER A 56 4.13 -2.93 -8.27
N ILE A 57 3.93 -1.65 -7.97
CA ILE A 57 3.20 -0.73 -8.86
C ILE A 57 3.98 -0.49 -10.15
N ARG A 58 5.29 -0.25 -10.04
CA ARG A 58 6.15 -0.05 -11.21
C ARG A 58 6.16 -1.28 -12.13
N ASP A 59 6.26 -2.47 -11.55
CA ASP A 59 6.26 -3.74 -12.28
C ASP A 59 4.93 -3.99 -13.01
N ILE A 60 3.81 -3.51 -12.47
CA ILE A 60 2.50 -3.56 -13.13
C ILE A 60 2.39 -2.51 -14.24
N LEU A 61 2.91 -1.30 -14.01
CA LEU A 61 2.79 -0.17 -14.95
C LEU A 61 3.74 -0.24 -16.15
N MET A 62 4.94 -0.83 -16.01
CA MET A 62 5.90 -0.97 -17.12
C MET A 62 5.33 -1.72 -18.33
N PRO A 63 4.75 -2.93 -18.20
CA PRO A 63 4.20 -3.65 -19.35
C PRO A 63 2.94 -2.98 -19.93
N LEU A 64 2.22 -2.18 -19.14
CA LEU A 64 1.11 -1.35 -19.65
C LEU A 64 1.63 -0.21 -20.53
N ARG A 65 2.73 0.43 -20.12
CA ARG A 65 3.38 1.50 -20.86
C ARG A 65 3.96 1.01 -22.18
N GLU A 66 4.66 -0.13 -22.19
CA GLU A 66 5.17 -0.76 -23.41
C GLU A 66 4.05 -1.06 -24.41
N LYS A 67 2.91 -1.56 -23.93
CA LYS A 67 1.73 -1.81 -24.78
C LYS A 67 1.09 -0.53 -25.32
N ALA A 68 1.15 0.56 -24.57
CA ALA A 68 0.64 1.86 -25.00
C ALA A 68 1.55 2.45 -26.10
N GLU A 69 2.86 2.45 -25.87
CA GLU A 69 3.87 2.91 -26.83
C GLU A 69 3.85 2.07 -28.11
N ALA A 70 3.72 0.75 -28.01
CA ALA A 70 3.58 -0.14 -29.17
C ALA A 70 2.30 0.11 -29.99
N ARG A 71 1.27 0.71 -29.39
CA ARG A 71 0.04 1.14 -30.05
C ARG A 71 0.09 2.59 -30.53
N GLY A 72 1.21 3.28 -30.35
CA GLY A 72 1.39 4.68 -30.73
C GLY A 72 0.57 5.65 -29.87
N LEU A 73 0.12 5.23 -28.69
CA LEU A 73 -0.63 6.12 -27.78
C LEU A 73 0.33 7.15 -27.20
N THR A 74 0.06 8.41 -27.52
CA THR A 74 0.82 9.57 -27.03
C THR A 74 0.11 10.23 -25.85
N GLU A 75 0.83 11.08 -25.12
CA GLU A 75 0.22 11.89 -24.05
C GLU A 75 -0.85 12.84 -24.59
N GLU A 76 -0.71 13.28 -25.84
CA GLU A 76 -1.67 14.13 -26.55
C GLU A 76 -3.00 13.41 -26.81
N ASP A 77 -2.97 12.11 -27.12
CA ASP A 77 -4.18 11.28 -27.30
C ASP A 77 -4.97 11.16 -25.99
N VAL A 78 -4.25 11.00 -24.87
CA VAL A 78 -4.84 10.92 -23.53
C VAL A 78 -5.50 12.25 -23.18
N GLU A 79 -4.81 13.37 -23.41
CA GLU A 79 -5.35 14.69 -23.10
C GLU A 79 -6.58 15.03 -23.96
N THR A 80 -6.56 14.63 -25.23
CA THR A 80 -7.68 14.79 -26.16
C THR A 80 -8.90 14.01 -25.70
N GLU A 81 -8.73 12.75 -25.29
CA GLU A 81 -9.86 11.94 -24.79
C GLU A 81 -10.38 12.44 -23.44
N ILE A 82 -9.52 12.93 -22.54
CA ILE A 82 -9.94 13.55 -21.28
C ILE A 82 -10.80 14.80 -21.55
N LYS A 83 -10.36 15.67 -22.48
CA LYS A 83 -11.12 16.85 -22.89
C LYS A 83 -12.46 16.47 -23.52
N ALA A 84 -12.47 15.49 -24.42
CA ALA A 84 -13.69 14.98 -25.04
C ALA A 84 -14.66 14.38 -24.01
N HIS A 85 -14.16 13.58 -23.06
CA HIS A 85 -14.98 12.99 -22.00
C HIS A 85 -15.59 14.05 -21.07
N ARG A 86 -14.81 15.07 -20.67
CA ARG A 86 -15.31 16.20 -19.87
C ARG A 86 -16.37 17.01 -20.61
N ALA A 87 -16.19 17.25 -21.91
CA ALA A 87 -17.18 17.91 -22.76
C ALA A 87 -18.48 17.09 -22.90
N ARG A 88 -18.37 15.75 -23.01
CA ARG A 88 -19.53 14.84 -23.03
C ARG A 88 -20.29 14.84 -21.70
N LYS A 89 -19.59 14.94 -20.56
CA LYS A 89 -20.25 15.09 -19.24
C LYS A 89 -20.91 16.45 -19.05
N GLY A 90 -20.31 17.52 -19.56
CA GLY A 90 -20.87 18.88 -19.48
C GLY A 90 -22.13 19.11 -20.33
N LYS A 91 -22.36 18.29 -21.37
CA LYS A 91 -23.57 18.33 -22.22
C LYS A 91 -24.78 17.58 -21.65
N ARG A 92 -24.66 16.98 -20.46
CA ARG A 92 -25.72 16.18 -19.82
C ARG A 92 -26.51 16.95 -18.75
N CYS A 93 -26.35 18.29 -18.70
CA CYS A 93 -27.14 19.22 -17.91
C CYS A 93 -28.07 20.02 -18.83
#